data_AF-A0A6J7SNE7-F1
#
_entry.id   AF-A0A6J7SNE7-F1
#
_cell.length_a   1.000
_cell.length_b   1.000
_cell.length_c   1.000
_cell.angle_alpha   90.00
_cell.angle_beta   90.00
_cell.angle_gamma   90.00
#
_symmetry.space_group_name_H-M   'P 1'
#
loop_
_entity.id
_entity.type
_entity.pdbx_description
1 polymer ?
#
loop_
_entity_poly.entity_id
_entity_poly.type
_entity_poly.pdbx_seq_one_letter_code
_entity_poly.pdbx_strand_id
1 'polypeptide(L)'
;MEADYVKLMGSPSGEYSGESITIANVFLEGIKAGKTTRSAMLNWINGYNGLTFAGTKLSFDRNGDNNGAAAIGGFIVKGGKTVPVKAVKW
;
A
#
# COMPACT_ATOMS: atom_id res chain seq x y z
N MET A 1 -1.31 12.56 -5.52
CA MET A 1 -0.35 11.64 -4.90
C MET A 1 0.46 10.85 -5.92
N GLU A 2 -0.11 9.94 -6.75
CA GLU A 2 0.68 9.27 -7.81
C GLU A 2 1.23 10.25 -8.86
N ALA A 3 0.43 11.23 -9.30
CA ALA A 3 0.91 12.28 -10.19
C ALA A 3 2.11 13.07 -9.59
N ASP A 4 2.09 13.30 -8.28
CA ASP A 4 3.16 14.01 -7.57
C ASP A 4 4.41 13.13 -7.45
N TYR A 5 4.23 11.84 -7.18
CA TYR A 5 5.33 10.87 -7.18
C TYR A 5 6.03 10.84 -8.54
N VAL A 6 5.27 10.69 -9.63
CA VAL A 6 5.82 10.67 -11.00
C VAL A 6 6.57 11.96 -11.31
N LYS A 7 6.03 13.11 -10.89
CA LYS A 7 6.68 14.41 -11.07
C LYS A 7 8.02 14.50 -10.34
N LEU A 8 8.13 13.95 -9.14
CA LEU A 8 9.33 14.01 -8.31
C LEU A 8 10.37 12.96 -8.69
N MET A 9 9.94 11.73 -8.97
CA MET A 9 10.80 10.57 -9.16
C MET A 9 11.10 10.28 -10.63
N GLY A 10 10.40 10.95 -11.56
CA GLY A 10 10.55 10.73 -13.01
C GLY A 10 10.08 9.36 -13.49
N SER A 11 9.43 8.57 -12.63
CA SER A 11 8.94 7.22 -12.93
C SER A 11 7.72 6.87 -12.06
N PRO A 12 6.87 5.92 -12.48
CA PRO A 12 5.76 5.42 -11.65
C PRO A 12 6.26 4.79 -10.34
N SER A 13 5.43 4.84 -9.29
CA SER A 13 5.77 4.34 -7.95
C SER A 13 6.12 2.86 -7.89
N GLY A 14 5.49 2.03 -8.74
CA GLY A 14 5.57 0.59 -8.56
C GLY A 14 4.97 0.16 -7.22
N GLU A 15 5.00 -1.15 -6.94
CA GLU A 15 4.28 -1.71 -5.79
C GLU A 15 4.87 -1.24 -4.45
N TYR A 16 6.18 -1.43 -4.24
CA TYR A 16 6.83 -1.12 -2.97
C TYR A 16 6.74 0.34 -2.54
N SER A 17 6.85 1.30 -3.49
CA SER A 17 6.70 2.72 -3.14
C SER A 17 5.25 3.05 -2.80
N GLY A 18 4.27 2.53 -3.57
CA GLY A 18 2.86 2.72 -3.28
C GLY A 18 2.45 2.15 -1.91
N GLU A 19 2.93 0.96 -1.57
CA GLU A 19 2.74 0.33 -0.27
C GLU A 19 3.38 1.15 0.86
N SER A 20 4.63 1.57 0.69
CA SER A 20 5.36 2.36 1.68
C SER A 20 4.67 3.70 1.95
N ILE A 21 4.22 4.40 0.90
CA ILE A 21 3.47 5.66 1.03
C ILE A 21 2.16 5.42 1.77
N THR A 22 1.45 4.35 1.45
CA THR A 22 0.20 3.98 2.13
C THR A 22 0.43 3.80 3.63
N ILE A 23 1.34 2.90 4.02
CA ILE A 23 1.55 2.55 5.43
C ILE A 23 2.13 3.73 6.23
N ALA A 24 3.03 4.51 5.64
CA ALA A 24 3.54 5.72 6.28
C ALA A 24 2.43 6.72 6.58
N ASN A 25 1.50 6.95 5.65
CA ASN A 25 0.37 7.84 5.88
C ASN A 25 -0.56 7.32 6.97
N VAL A 26 -0.91 6.03 6.97
CA VAL A 26 -1.75 5.42 8.03
C VAL A 26 -1.12 5.59 9.41
N PHE A 27 0.19 5.39 9.51
CA PHE A 27 0.93 5.56 10.77
C PHE A 27 0.93 7.02 11.23
N LEU A 28 1.19 7.96 10.31
CA LEU A 28 1.17 9.40 10.59
C LEU A 28 -0.23 9.90 10.96
N GLU A 29 -1.28 9.37 10.35
CA GLU A 29 -2.66 9.64 10.73
C GLU A 29 -2.96 9.15 12.15
N GLY A 30 -2.45 7.97 12.53
CA GLY A 30 -2.53 7.48 13.90
C GLY A 30 -1.85 8.43 14.90
N ILE A 31 -0.65 8.94 14.57
CA ILE A 31 0.04 9.94 15.39
C ILE A 31 -0.81 11.22 15.51
N LYS A 32 -1.34 11.73 14.40
CA LYS A 32 -2.23 12.91 14.39
C LYS A 32 -3.50 12.69 15.21
N ALA A 33 -4.01 11.46 15.24
CA ALA A 33 -5.15 11.05 16.08
C ALA A 33 -4.78 10.74 17.54
N GLY A 34 -3.56 11.08 17.97
CA GLY A 34 -3.10 10.95 19.36
C GLY A 34 -2.66 9.53 19.77
N LYS A 35 -2.45 8.62 18.81
CA LYS A 35 -1.99 7.24 19.08
C LYS A 35 -0.47 7.22 19.24
N THR A 36 0.02 7.62 20.41
CA THR A 36 1.47 7.80 20.67
C THR A 36 2.13 6.64 21.41
N THR A 37 1.37 5.65 21.90
CA THR A 37 1.91 4.44 22.51
C THR A 37 1.89 3.29 21.52
N ARG A 38 2.81 2.32 21.68
CA ARG A 38 2.87 1.12 20.83
C ARG A 38 1.53 0.38 20.75
N SER A 39 0.87 0.18 21.90
CA SER A 39 -0.42 -0.52 21.97
C SER A 39 -1.54 0.27 21.26
N ALA A 40 -1.59 1.59 21.46
CA ALA A 40 -2.57 2.43 20.79
C ALA A 40 -2.38 2.44 19.26
N MET A 41 -1.13 2.46 18.80
CA MET A 41 -0.81 2.42 17.37
C MET A 41 -1.11 1.05 16.76
N LEU A 42 -0.82 -0.04 17.46
CA LEU A 42 -1.17 -1.39 16.99
C LEU A 42 -2.69 -1.52 16.82
N ASN A 43 -3.47 -1.05 17.79
CA ASN A 43 -4.93 -1.06 17.70
C ASN A 43 -5.45 -0.17 16.55
N TRP A 44 -4.79 0.96 16.29
CA TRP A 44 -5.10 1.83 15.15
C TRP A 44 -4.87 1.14 13.80
N ILE A 45 -3.70 0.54 13.63
CA ILE A 45 -3.32 -0.18 12.39
C ILE A 45 -4.24 -1.37 12.17
N ASN A 46 -4.46 -2.20 13.20
CA ASN A 46 -5.33 -3.38 13.09
C ASN A 46 -6.79 -3.02 12.79
N GLY A 47 -7.23 -1.82 13.19
CA GLY A 47 -8.57 -1.29 12.89
C GLY A 47 -8.68 -0.60 11.52
N TYR A 48 -7.58 -0.47 10.76
CA TYR A 48 -7.59 0.24 9.50
C TYR A 48 -8.46 -0.47 8.46
N ASN A 49 -9.35 0.29 7.82
CA ASN A 49 -10.19 -0.16 6.71
C ASN A 49 -10.38 1.02 5.76
N GLY A 50 -9.52 1.10 4.74
CA GLY A 50 -9.42 2.27 3.87
C GLY A 50 -8.89 1.92 2.48
N LEU A 51 -8.40 2.94 1.78
CA LEU A 51 -7.83 2.79 0.44
C LEU A 51 -6.31 2.92 0.50
N THR A 52 -5.62 2.12 -0.30
CA THR A 52 -4.20 2.29 -0.58
C THR A 52 -3.97 3.53 -1.43
N PHE A 53 -2.70 3.91 -1.54
CA PHE A 53 -2.21 4.91 -2.48
C PHE A 53 -2.66 4.65 -3.94
N ALA A 54 -2.82 3.38 -4.33
CA ALA A 54 -3.29 2.97 -5.67
C ALA A 54 -4.83 2.88 -5.78
N GLY A 55 -5.58 3.22 -4.73
CA GLY A 55 -7.04 3.19 -4.70
C GLY A 55 -7.66 1.81 -4.46
N THR A 56 -6.88 0.79 -4.11
CA THR A 56 -7.39 -0.54 -3.73
C THR A 56 -7.76 -0.56 -2.25
N LYS A 57 -8.72 -1.39 -1.84
CA LYS A 57 -9.04 -1.53 -0.41
C LYS A 57 -7.90 -2.20 0.36
N LEU A 58 -7.63 -1.73 1.57
CA LEU A 58 -6.70 -2.32 2.52
C LEU A 58 -7.36 -2.43 3.89
N SER A 59 -7.27 -3.61 4.48
CA SER A 59 -7.60 -3.92 5.87
C SER A 59 -6.76 -5.11 6.32
N PHE A 60 -6.71 -5.39 7.62
CA PHE A 60 -5.88 -6.45 8.19
C PHE A 60 -6.71 -7.54 8.85
N ASP A 61 -6.26 -8.79 8.70
CA ASP A 61 -6.87 -9.94 9.35
C ASP A 61 -6.34 -10.09 10.80
N ARG A 62 -6.78 -11.14 11.49
CA ARG A 62 -6.38 -11.40 12.89
C ARG A 62 -4.88 -11.69 13.07
N ASN A 63 -4.16 -12.03 12.01
CA ASN A 63 -2.73 -12.31 12.02
C ASN A 63 -1.91 -11.08 11.61
N GLY A 64 -2.56 -10.03 11.13
CA GLY A 64 -1.91 -8.82 10.61
C GLY A 64 -1.65 -8.88 9.10
N ASP A 65 -2.18 -9.88 8.40
CA ASP A 65 -2.07 -9.98 6.94
C ASP A 65 -3.14 -9.13 6.25
N ASN A 66 -2.89 -8.71 5.01
CA ASN A 66 -3.91 -8.00 4.24
C ASN A 66 -5.15 -8.89 4.04
N ASN A 67 -6.31 -8.42 4.49
CA ASN A 67 -7.59 -9.15 4.47
C ASN A 67 -8.31 -9.07 3.11
N GLY A 68 -7.68 -8.52 2.08
CA GLY A 68 -7.97 -8.83 0.69
C GLY A 68 -6.73 -9.51 0.11
N ALA A 69 -6.88 -10.68 -0.51
CA ALA A 69 -5.80 -11.28 -1.28
C ALA A 69 -5.29 -10.21 -2.25
N ALA A 70 -4.12 -9.62 -1.97
CA ALA A 70 -3.53 -8.63 -2.84
C ALA A 70 -3.46 -9.27 -4.23
N ALA A 71 -3.95 -8.57 -5.25
CA ALA A 71 -3.91 -9.11 -6.60
C ALA A 71 -2.45 -9.42 -6.91
N ILE A 72 -2.11 -10.70 -7.08
CA ILE A 72 -0.75 -11.09 -7.45
C ILE A 72 -0.55 -10.63 -8.89
N GLY A 73 0.19 -9.52 -9.02
CA GLY A 73 0.56 -8.94 -10.29
C GLY A 73 1.55 -9.83 -11.01
N GLY A 74 1.22 -10.26 -12.22
CA GLY A 74 2.22 -10.83 -13.12
C GLY A 74 2.93 -9.71 -13.86
N PHE A 75 4.24 -9.83 -14.07
CA PHE A 75 5.03 -8.89 -14.88
C PHE A 75 5.90 -9.64 -15.87
N ILE A 76 6.11 -9.03 -17.04
CA ILE A 76 7.11 -9.48 -18.03
C ILE A 76 8.11 -8.36 -18.29
N VAL A 77 9.35 -8.71 -18.63
CA VAL A 77 10.37 -7.73 -19.03
C VAL A 77 10.32 -7.54 -20.54
N LYS A 78 10.09 -6.30 -20.99
CA LYS A 78 10.14 -5.91 -22.41
C LYS A 78 10.93 -4.61 -22.56
N GLY A 79 11.98 -4.61 -23.38
CA GLY A 79 12.78 -3.42 -23.66
C GLY A 79 13.37 -2.77 -22.40
N GLY A 80 13.79 -3.58 -21.42
CA GLY A 80 14.37 -3.09 -20.15
C GLY A 80 13.36 -2.55 -19.14
N LYS A 81 12.05 -2.71 -19.37
CA LYS A 81 10.98 -2.28 -18.45
C LYS A 81 10.11 -3.46 -18.03
N THR A 82 9.59 -3.42 -16.80
CA THR A 82 8.54 -4.32 -16.35
C THR A 82 7.20 -3.86 -16.93
N VAL A 83 6.47 -4.79 -17.55
CA VAL A 83 5.14 -4.57 -18.13
C VAL A 83 4.16 -5.49 -17.41
N PRO A 84 3.08 -4.96 -16.81
CA PRO A 84 2.09 -5.80 -16.15
C PRO A 84 1.40 -6.72 -17.16
N VAL A 85 1.18 -7.97 -16.77
CA VAL A 85 0.27 -8.91 -17.45
C VAL A 85 -1.00 -9.07 -16.62
N LYS A 86 -2.02 -9.75 -17.18
CA LYS A 86 -3.26 -10.04 -16.43
C LYS A 86 -2.92 -10.64 -15.07
N ALA A 87 -3.60 -10.17 -14.02
CA ALA A 87 -3.48 -10.68 -12.67
C ALA A 87 -3.55 -12.21 -12.66
N VAL A 88 -2.67 -12.85 -11.89
CA VAL A 88 -2.67 -14.30 -11.73
C VAL A 88 -3.97 -14.68 -11.05
N LYS A 89 -4.86 -15.38 -11.77
CA LYS A 89 -6.06 -15.98 -11.20
C LYS A 89 -5.69 -17.36 -10.69
N TRP A 90 -5.94 -17.60 -9.41
CA TRP A 90 -5.94 -18.93 -8.81
C TRP A 90 -7.35 -19.52 -8.87
#